data_AF-A0AAY4CDV7-F1
#
_entry.id   AF-A0AAY4CDV7-F1
#
_cell.length_a   1.000
_cell.length_b   1.000
_cell.length_c   1.000
_cell.angle_alpha   90.00
_cell.angle_beta   90.00
_cell.angle_gamma   90.00
#
_symmetry.space_group_name_H-M   'P 1'
#
loop_
_entity.id
_entity.type
_entity.pdbx_description
1 polymer ?
#
loop_
_entity_poly.entity_id
_entity_poly.type
_entity_poly.pdbx_seq_one_letter_code
_entity_poly.pdbx_strand_id
1 'polypeptide(L)'
;ILWADPTSYLVNSYSDVKEINEKQKESFEATWLDTVMETRPDQKTSLFENDSLKRETHEQKKWAHFVVRRNPDQSIRVGRLGGTMQKYQLPYKSILPLPIFVPTHVIPQRELKGSLELENETKFDRVSQSGICSMKREVSEITKDMPPIIRPTRQDFRASRA
;
A
#
# COMPACT_ATOMS: atom_id res chain seq x y z
N ILE A 1 8.34 -26.04 33.06
CA ILE A 1 6.91 -25.99 32.65
C ILE A 1 6.74 -24.67 31.91
N LEU A 2 6.72 -24.71 30.58
CA LEU A 2 6.57 -23.53 29.73
C LEU A 2 5.08 -23.20 29.70
N TRP A 3 4.66 -22.19 30.46
CA TRP A 3 3.34 -21.60 30.32
C TRP A 3 3.34 -20.78 29.04
N ALA A 4 2.84 -21.36 27.95
CA ALA A 4 2.49 -20.60 26.76
C ALA A 4 1.14 -19.92 27.06
N ASP A 5 1.20 -18.78 27.74
CA ASP A 5 0.03 -17.91 27.85
C ASP A 5 -0.38 -17.52 26.43
N PRO A 6 -1.68 -17.58 26.07
CA PRO A 6 -2.13 -17.23 24.74
C PRO A 6 -1.78 -15.75 24.49
N THR A 7 -0.80 -15.53 23.62
CA THR A 7 -0.18 -14.23 23.36
C THR A 7 -1.10 -13.23 22.67
N SER A 8 -2.30 -13.66 22.24
CA SER A 8 -3.29 -12.78 21.63
C SER A 8 -4.69 -13.37 21.65
N TYR A 9 -5.70 -12.51 21.77
CA TYR A 9 -7.11 -12.89 21.62
C TYR A 9 -7.80 -12.03 20.56
N LEU A 10 -8.73 -12.64 19.83
CA LEU A 10 -9.50 -12.01 18.76
C LEU A 10 -10.98 -11.92 19.17
N VAL A 11 -11.57 -10.75 18.96
CA VAL A 11 -12.98 -10.48 19.18
C VAL A 11 -13.59 -10.00 17.87
N ASN A 12 -14.63 -10.71 17.41
CA ASN A 12 -15.37 -10.38 16.20
C ASN A 12 -16.76 -9.86 16.58
N SER A 13 -17.21 -8.80 15.91
CA SER A 13 -18.54 -8.25 16.03
C SER A 13 -19.13 -8.08 14.64
N TYR A 14 -20.34 -8.59 14.49
CA TYR A 14 -21.12 -8.55 13.25
C TYR A 14 -22.16 -7.45 13.32
N SER A 15 -22.56 -6.94 12.16
CA SER A 15 -23.69 -6.03 12.01
C SER A 15 -24.65 -6.59 10.98
N ASP A 16 -25.92 -6.27 11.13
CA ASP A 16 -27.00 -6.70 10.27
C ASP A 16 -27.93 -5.55 9.92
N VAL A 17 -28.59 -5.68 8.77
CA VAL A 17 -29.63 -4.77 8.30
C VAL A 17 -30.74 -5.59 7.67
N LYS A 18 -31.99 -5.19 7.92
CA LYS A 18 -33.18 -5.80 7.35
C LYS A 18 -34.17 -4.71 6.96
N GLU A 19 -34.57 -4.71 5.70
CA GLU A 19 -35.46 -3.73 5.11
C GLU A 19 -36.60 -4.44 4.37
N ILE A 20 -37.80 -3.89 4.48
CA ILE A 20 -39.00 -4.41 3.82
C ILE A 20 -39.71 -3.25 3.14
N ASN A 21 -39.98 -3.39 1.85
CA ASN A 21 -40.75 -2.45 1.06
C ASN A 21 -42.09 -3.11 0.67
N GLU A 22 -43.11 -2.89 1.50
CA GLU A 22 -44.44 -3.49 1.31
C GLU A 22 -45.10 -3.05 0.00
N LYS A 23 -44.82 -1.82 -0.46
CA LYS A 23 -45.41 -1.27 -1.71
C LYS A 23 -44.91 -2.01 -2.94
N GLN A 24 -43.62 -2.34 -2.98
CA GLN A 24 -42.99 -3.06 -4.09
C GLN A 24 -42.91 -4.57 -3.84
N LYS A 25 -43.32 -5.05 -2.65
CA LYS A 25 -43.14 -6.43 -2.19
C LYS A 25 -41.68 -6.89 -2.26
N GLU A 26 -40.77 -5.97 -1.92
CA GLU A 26 -39.33 -6.22 -1.91
C GLU A 26 -38.82 -6.33 -0.48
N SER A 27 -37.76 -7.11 -0.27
CA SER A 27 -37.08 -7.24 1.01
C SER A 27 -35.59 -7.33 0.80
N PHE A 28 -34.83 -6.71 1.68
CA PHE A 28 -33.37 -6.75 1.70
C PHE A 28 -32.88 -7.16 3.08
N GLU A 29 -31.89 -8.04 3.14
CA GLU A 29 -31.25 -8.46 4.37
C GLU A 29 -29.76 -8.65 4.12
N ALA A 30 -28.92 -8.13 5.00
CA ALA A 30 -27.47 -8.33 4.93
C ALA A 30 -26.87 -8.42 6.33
N THR A 31 -25.88 -9.28 6.48
CA THR A 31 -25.06 -9.40 7.69
C THR A 31 -23.59 -9.40 7.29
N TRP A 32 -22.75 -8.64 7.98
CA TRP A 32 -21.32 -8.57 7.69
C TRP A 32 -20.48 -8.50 8.97
N LEU A 33 -19.22 -8.93 8.84
CA LEU A 33 -18.22 -8.76 9.89
C LEU A 33 -17.75 -7.30 9.89
N ASP A 34 -18.37 -6.49 10.74
CA ASP A 34 -18.05 -5.08 10.89
C ASP A 34 -16.71 -4.91 11.59
N THR A 35 -16.61 -5.36 12.84
CA THR A 35 -15.48 -5.05 13.71
C THR A 35 -14.69 -6.31 14.08
N VAL A 36 -13.38 -6.26 13.87
CA VAL A 36 -12.41 -7.24 14.38
C VAL A 36 -11.46 -6.52 15.31
N MET A 37 -11.29 -7.04 16.52
CA MET A 37 -10.37 -6.51 17.52
C MET A 37 -9.39 -7.59 17.96
N GLU A 38 -8.11 -7.33 17.78
CA GLU A 38 -7.02 -8.16 18.25
C GLU A 38 -6.40 -7.52 19.49
N THR A 39 -6.20 -8.30 20.53
CA THR A 39 -5.41 -7.86 21.68
C THR A 39 -4.11 -8.62 21.73
N ARG A 40 -2.99 -7.92 21.87
CA ARG A 40 -1.66 -8.49 21.95
C ARG A 40 -0.75 -7.66 22.88
N PRO A 41 0.34 -8.22 23.43
CA PRO A 41 1.33 -7.47 24.18
C PRO A 41 1.87 -6.31 23.34
N ASP A 42 1.86 -5.11 23.93
CA ASP A 42 2.43 -3.92 23.32
C ASP A 42 3.94 -3.91 23.53
N GLN A 43 4.66 -4.54 22.60
CA GLN A 43 6.13 -4.62 22.63
C GLN A 43 6.80 -3.23 22.66
N LYS A 44 6.12 -2.18 22.19
CA LYS A 44 6.66 -0.81 22.21
C LYS A 44 6.56 -0.15 23.59
N THR A 45 5.72 -0.67 24.48
CA THR A 45 5.49 -0.07 25.81
C THR A 45 5.73 -1.04 26.96
N SER A 46 6.19 -2.25 26.68
CA SER A 46 6.77 -3.14 27.68
C SER A 46 8.12 -2.62 28.15
N LEU A 47 8.30 -2.49 29.46
CA LEU A 47 9.52 -2.02 30.10
C LEU A 47 10.12 -3.16 30.93
N PHE A 48 11.43 -3.35 30.82
CA PHE A 48 12.18 -4.25 31.69
C PHE A 48 13.43 -3.51 32.17
N GLU A 49 13.55 -3.38 33.48
CA GLU A 49 14.67 -2.72 34.15
C GLU A 49 15.31 -3.69 35.14
N ASN A 50 16.64 -3.68 35.20
CA ASN A 50 17.41 -4.52 36.11
C ASN A 50 18.52 -3.68 36.73
N ASP A 51 18.40 -3.39 38.03
CA ASP A 51 19.44 -2.78 38.84
C ASP A 51 20.20 -3.88 39.58
N SER A 52 21.32 -4.32 38.99
CA SER A 52 22.17 -5.36 39.58
C SER A 52 22.89 -4.93 40.85
N LEU A 53 23.08 -3.61 41.06
CA LEU A 53 23.75 -3.09 42.24
C LEU A 53 22.83 -3.17 43.46
N LYS A 54 21.54 -2.86 43.27
CA LYS A 54 20.50 -3.00 44.30
C LYS A 54 19.85 -4.38 44.34
N ARG A 55 20.11 -5.23 43.34
CA ARG A 55 19.49 -6.55 43.13
C ARG A 55 17.97 -6.43 42.95
N GLU A 56 17.54 -5.41 42.21
CA GLU A 56 16.13 -5.13 41.95
C GLU A 56 15.83 -5.30 40.46
N THR A 57 14.71 -5.95 40.16
CA THR A 57 14.21 -6.11 38.80
C THR A 57 12.78 -5.58 38.71
N HIS A 58 12.50 -4.75 37.73
CA HIS A 58 11.17 -4.23 37.43
C HIS A 58 10.74 -4.65 36.03
N GLU A 59 9.58 -5.29 35.92
CA GLU A 59 8.98 -5.66 34.63
C GLU A 59 7.57 -5.07 34.54
N GLN A 60 7.30 -4.30 33.49
CA GLN A 60 5.98 -3.80 33.15
C GLN A 60 5.59 -4.31 31.75
N LYS A 61 4.56 -5.15 31.68
CA LYS A 61 3.95 -5.59 30.42
C LYS A 61 2.64 -4.85 30.20
N LYS A 62 2.48 -4.26 29.01
CA LYS A 62 1.23 -3.60 28.59
C LYS A 62 0.61 -4.36 27.45
N TRP A 63 -0.71 -4.29 27.34
CA TRP A 63 -1.48 -4.86 26.25
C TRP A 63 -2.01 -3.74 25.36
N ALA A 64 -2.05 -3.99 24.05
CA ALA A 64 -2.66 -3.09 23.09
C ALA A 64 -3.77 -3.83 22.32
N HIS A 65 -4.86 -3.09 22.09
CA HIS A 65 -5.97 -3.57 21.27
C HIS A 65 -5.88 -2.89 19.90
N PHE A 66 -5.84 -3.68 18.85
CA PHE A 66 -5.86 -3.23 17.46
C PHE A 66 -7.24 -3.53 16.88
N VAL A 67 -7.83 -2.54 16.23
CA VAL A 67 -9.20 -2.60 15.72
C VAL A 67 -9.17 -2.41 14.22
N VAL A 68 -9.93 -3.26 13.52
CA VAL A 68 -10.26 -3.14 12.10
C VAL A 68 -11.78 -3.09 11.98
N ARG A 69 -12.31 -2.00 11.44
CA ARG A 69 -13.73 -1.83 11.11
C ARG A 69 -13.94 -1.81 9.60
N ARG A 70 -14.98 -2.48 9.12
CA ARG A 70 -15.31 -2.61 7.69
C ARG A 70 -16.79 -2.32 7.48
N ASN A 71 -17.08 -1.49 6.49
CA ASN A 71 -18.44 -1.07 6.19
C ASN A 71 -18.82 -1.44 4.75
N PRO A 72 -20.12 -1.66 4.45
CA PRO A 72 -20.61 -1.89 3.10
C PRO A 72 -20.35 -0.73 2.12
N ASP A 73 -20.12 0.49 2.63
CA ASP A 73 -19.75 1.69 1.86
C ASP A 73 -18.30 1.68 1.32
N GLN A 74 -17.64 0.51 1.37
CA GLN A 74 -16.26 0.31 0.95
C GLN A 74 -15.25 1.11 1.79
N SER A 75 -15.61 1.55 3.00
CA SER A 75 -14.67 2.14 3.94
C SER A 75 -14.12 1.12 4.92
N ILE A 76 -12.82 1.23 5.19
CA ILE A 76 -12.13 0.50 6.25
C ILE A 76 -11.51 1.50 7.23
N ARG A 77 -11.62 1.24 8.53
CA ARG A 77 -10.89 1.98 9.57
C ARG A 77 -10.00 1.03 10.35
N VAL A 78 -8.73 1.35 10.48
CA VAL A 78 -7.76 0.53 11.24
C VAL A 78 -6.98 1.38 12.22
N GLY A 79 -6.66 0.83 13.38
CA GLY A 79 -5.82 1.54 14.36
C GLY A 79 -5.75 0.85 15.70
N ARG A 80 -5.08 1.50 16.65
CA ARG A 80 -5.06 1.07 18.05
C ARG A 80 -6.29 1.66 18.76
N LEU A 81 -6.97 0.86 19.58
CA LEU A 81 -8.09 1.32 20.42
C LEU A 81 -7.62 2.45 21.35
N GLY A 82 -8.36 3.55 21.38
CA GLY A 82 -7.99 4.77 22.13
C GLY A 82 -6.89 5.62 21.48
N GLY A 83 -6.36 5.22 20.32
CA GLY A 83 -5.43 6.01 19.51
C GLY A 83 -6.06 6.51 18.21
N THR A 84 -5.22 7.05 17.32
CA THR A 84 -5.64 7.48 15.99
C THR A 84 -6.03 6.30 15.12
N MET A 85 -7.20 6.38 14.47
CA MET A 85 -7.64 5.41 13.47
C MET A 85 -7.44 5.97 12.06
N GLN A 86 -6.79 5.20 11.20
CA GLN A 86 -6.63 5.53 9.80
C GLN A 86 -7.84 5.02 9.00
N LYS A 87 -8.45 5.90 8.21
CA LYS A 87 -9.54 5.54 7.27
C LYS A 87 -8.97 5.31 5.87
N TYR A 88 -9.43 4.26 5.23
CA TYR A 88 -9.14 3.91 3.83
C TYR A 88 -10.45 3.76 3.06
N GLN A 89 -10.47 4.26 1.82
CA GLN A 89 -11.53 3.99 0.87
C GLN A 89 -11.07 2.87 -0.08
N LEU A 90 -11.91 1.88 -0.28
CA LEU A 90 -11.67 0.78 -1.22
C LEU A 90 -12.31 1.08 -2.59
N PRO A 91 -11.80 0.49 -3.68
CA PRO A 91 -10.52 -0.21 -3.74
C PRO A 91 -9.36 0.76 -3.48
N TYR A 92 -8.36 0.30 -2.72
CA TYR A 92 -7.24 1.16 -2.35
C TYR A 92 -6.44 1.53 -3.60
N LYS A 93 -6.48 2.81 -3.99
CA LYS A 93 -5.67 3.34 -5.09
C LYS A 93 -4.32 3.77 -4.52
N SER A 94 -3.28 2.99 -4.79
CA SER A 94 -1.91 3.43 -4.54
C SER A 94 -1.60 4.58 -5.49
N ILE A 95 -1.70 5.81 -5.01
CA ILE A 95 -1.07 6.93 -5.70
C ILE A 95 0.42 6.77 -5.41
N LEU A 96 1.11 6.04 -6.29
CA LEU A 96 2.56 6.12 -6.31
C LEU A 96 2.91 7.61 -6.49
N PRO A 97 3.92 8.13 -5.77
CA PRO A 97 4.40 9.47 -6.07
C PRO A 97 4.67 9.53 -7.58
N LEU A 98 4.12 10.56 -8.23
CA LEU A 98 4.27 10.78 -9.68
C LEU A 98 5.71 10.45 -10.08
N PRO A 99 5.93 9.71 -11.18
CA PRO A 99 7.28 9.33 -11.57
C PRO A 99 8.15 10.59 -11.60
N ILE A 100 9.15 10.62 -10.70
CA ILE A 100 10.07 11.76 -10.50
C ILE A 100 10.86 12.04 -11.80
N PHE A 101 10.84 11.07 -12.72
CA PHE A 101 11.45 11.16 -14.04
C PHE A 101 10.37 11.25 -15.12
N VAL A 102 9.77 12.43 -15.27
CA VAL A 102 9.22 12.84 -16.56
C VAL A 102 10.37 13.55 -17.29
N PRO A 103 10.94 12.99 -18.38
CA PRO A 103 11.96 13.69 -19.14
C PRO A 103 11.39 15.01 -19.65
N THR A 104 11.84 16.13 -19.08
CA THR A 104 11.32 17.49 -19.38
C THR A 104 11.66 17.95 -20.81
N HIS A 105 12.37 17.15 -21.61
CA HIS A 105 13.07 17.64 -22.81
C HIS A 105 12.68 16.94 -24.12
N VAL A 106 11.43 16.50 -24.29
CA VAL A 106 10.96 16.05 -25.62
C VAL A 106 9.59 16.61 -26.03
N ILE A 107 9.19 17.76 -25.47
CA ILE A 107 8.06 18.52 -25.99
C ILE A 107 8.63 19.66 -26.84
N PRO A 108 8.50 19.64 -28.18
CA PRO A 108 8.70 20.84 -28.97
C PRO A 108 7.68 21.87 -28.46
N GLN A 109 8.15 23.03 -28.01
CA GLN A 109 7.29 24.16 -27.64
C GLN A 109 6.31 24.45 -28.77
N ARG A 110 5.09 23.96 -28.63
CA ARG A 110 3.92 24.53 -29.29
C ARG A 110 2.83 24.66 -28.25
N GLU A 111 2.68 25.91 -27.84
CA GLU A 111 1.45 26.52 -27.37
C GLU A 111 0.97 26.10 -25.98
N LEU A 112 1.52 26.79 -24.97
CA LEU A 112 0.89 26.97 -23.67
C LEU A 112 -0.40 27.78 -23.85
N LYS A 113 -1.51 27.09 -24.09
CA LYS A 113 -2.88 27.60 -23.90
C LYS A 113 -3.74 26.47 -23.35
N GLY A 114 -4.24 26.64 -22.13
CA GLY A 114 -5.30 25.79 -21.61
C GLY A 114 -5.21 25.56 -20.12
N SER A 115 -6.22 26.05 -19.42
CA SER A 115 -6.52 25.93 -18.00
C SER A 115 -6.33 24.51 -17.43
N LEU A 116 -5.96 24.45 -16.15
CA LEU A 116 -6.14 23.27 -15.30
C LEU A 116 -7.65 23.02 -15.13
N GLU A 117 -8.23 22.22 -16.02
CA GLU A 117 -9.53 21.59 -15.79
C GLU A 117 -9.34 20.09 -15.67
N LEU A 118 -9.53 19.64 -14.42
CA LEU A 118 -9.64 18.26 -14.01
C LEU A 118 -10.97 17.71 -14.53
N GLU A 119 -10.98 17.22 -15.76
CA GLU A 119 -12.15 16.58 -16.37
C GLU A 119 -11.73 15.22 -16.96
N ASN A 120 -12.06 14.17 -16.19
CA ASN A 120 -12.52 12.87 -16.69
C ASN A 120 -11.82 12.24 -17.91
N GLU A 121 -10.80 11.40 -17.67
CA GLU A 121 -10.29 10.47 -18.68
C GLU A 121 -10.55 9.00 -18.30
N THR A 122 -11.83 8.62 -18.31
CA THR A 122 -12.26 7.26 -18.63
C THR A 122 -12.07 6.99 -20.13
N LYS A 123 -10.82 6.91 -20.63
CA LYS A 123 -10.57 6.62 -22.06
C LYS A 123 -9.27 5.89 -22.40
N PHE A 124 -8.66 5.18 -21.45
CA PHE A 124 -7.43 4.42 -21.75
C PHE A 124 -7.64 3.01 -22.30
N ASP A 125 -8.88 2.57 -22.54
CA ASP A 125 -9.18 1.15 -22.76
C ASP A 125 -9.64 0.77 -24.18
N ARG A 126 -9.29 1.55 -25.21
CA ARG A 126 -9.66 1.22 -26.61
C ARG A 126 -8.58 1.39 -27.67
N VAL A 127 -7.30 1.38 -27.31
CA VAL A 127 -6.23 1.39 -28.33
C VAL A 127 -5.22 0.28 -28.09
N SER A 128 -5.42 -0.82 -28.83
CA SER A 128 -4.39 -1.71 -29.43
C SER A 128 -4.70 -3.20 -29.26
N GLN A 129 -5.69 -3.71 -29.98
CA GLN A 129 -5.86 -5.16 -30.21
C GLN A 129 -4.96 -5.72 -31.34
N SER A 130 -4.08 -4.93 -31.94
CA SER A 130 -3.22 -5.43 -33.04
C SER A 130 -1.73 -5.56 -32.70
N GLY A 131 -1.26 -5.13 -31.51
CA GLY A 131 0.15 -5.26 -31.13
C GLY A 131 1.16 -4.55 -32.07
N ILE A 132 0.70 -3.75 -33.02
CA ILE A 132 1.54 -3.06 -34.00
C ILE A 132 1.74 -1.62 -33.52
N CYS A 133 2.98 -1.32 -33.08
CA CYS A 133 3.39 0.04 -32.77
C CYS A 133 3.70 0.79 -34.08
N SER A 134 2.81 1.69 -34.48
CA SER A 134 2.95 2.51 -35.70
C SER A 134 4.18 3.42 -35.71
N MET A 135 4.89 3.55 -34.58
CA MET A 135 6.13 4.33 -34.46
C MET A 135 7.41 3.48 -34.51
N LYS A 136 7.34 2.19 -34.87
CA LYS A 136 8.53 1.33 -34.97
C LYS A 136 9.44 1.81 -36.12
N ARG A 137 10.55 2.46 -35.77
CA ARG A 137 11.63 2.83 -36.70
C ARG A 137 12.61 1.69 -36.88
N GLU A 138 13.31 1.68 -38.01
CA GLU A 138 14.33 0.69 -38.32
C GLU A 138 15.52 0.81 -37.36
N VAL A 139 16.13 -0.32 -36.97
CA VAL A 139 17.23 -0.35 -35.99
C VAL A 139 18.46 0.43 -36.47
N SER A 140 18.67 0.49 -37.79
CA SER A 140 19.71 1.29 -38.45
C SER A 140 19.51 2.79 -38.25
N GLU A 141 18.26 3.26 -38.23
CA GLU A 141 17.91 4.65 -38.00
C GLU A 141 18.10 5.06 -36.53
N ILE A 142 17.88 4.12 -35.60
CA ILE A 142 18.05 4.32 -34.15
C ILE A 142 19.53 4.38 -33.76
N THR A 143 20.38 3.63 -34.43
CA THR A 143 21.80 3.46 -34.05
C THR A 143 22.75 4.46 -34.72
N LYS A 144 22.24 5.30 -35.63
CA LYS A 144 23.05 6.28 -36.38
C LYS A 144 23.75 7.31 -35.50
N ASP A 145 23.14 7.69 -34.38
CA ASP A 145 23.66 8.75 -33.49
C ASP A 145 24.35 8.18 -32.24
N MET A 146 24.58 6.87 -32.16
CA MET A 146 25.28 6.29 -31.02
C MET A 146 26.79 6.51 -31.15
N PRO A 147 27.47 7.00 -30.08
CA PRO A 147 28.92 7.09 -30.08
C PRO A 147 29.54 5.69 -30.23
N PRO A 148 30.73 5.58 -30.83
CA PRO A 148 31.38 4.30 -31.08
C PRO A 148 31.56 3.55 -29.77
N ILE A 149 31.13 2.28 -29.75
CA ILE A 149 31.27 1.41 -28.57
C ILE A 149 32.76 1.11 -28.37
N ILE A 150 33.39 1.83 -27.44
CA ILE A 150 34.73 1.51 -26.96
C ILE A 150 34.62 0.21 -26.16
N ARG A 151 35.19 -0.88 -26.67
CA ARG A 151 35.26 -2.13 -25.91
C ARG A 151 36.19 -1.90 -24.72
N PRO A 152 35.73 -2.12 -23.47
CA PRO A 152 36.61 -1.95 -22.32
C PRO A 152 37.76 -2.96 -22.40
N THR A 153 38.99 -2.47 -22.27
CA THR A 153 40.19 -3.31 -22.18
C THR A 153 40.05 -4.19 -20.95
N ARG A 154 40.11 -5.52 -21.14
CA ARG A 154 40.10 -6.47 -20.03
C ARG A 154 41.36 -6.25 -19.20
N GLN A 155 41.18 -5.73 -17.98
CA GLN A 155 42.23 -5.66 -16.98
C GLN A 155 42.18 -6.96 -16.17
N ASP A 156 43.20 -7.79 -16.30
CA ASP A 156 43.29 -9.02 -15.51
C ASP A 156 43.64 -8.67 -14.07
N PHE A 157 42.65 -8.80 -13.18
CA PHE A 157 42.85 -8.63 -11.75
C PHE A 157 43.49 -9.89 -11.17
N ARG A 158 44.80 -9.84 -10.87
CA ARG A 158 45.45 -10.87 -10.07
C ARG A 158 45.13 -10.64 -8.60
N ALA A 159 44.25 -11.46 -8.03
CA ALA A 159 44.02 -11.47 -6.59
C ALA A 159 45.29 -11.98 -5.88
N SER A 160 45.90 -11.14 -5.05
CA SER A 160 46.97 -11.56 -4.14
C SER A 160 46.32 -12.20 -2.91
N ARG A 161 46.72 -13.43 -2.61
CA ARG A 161 46.21 -14.21 -1.49
C ARG A 161 47.12 -13.96 -0.28
N ALA A 162 46.59 -13.34 0.77
CA ALA A 162 47.20 -13.26 2.09
C ALA A 162 46.12 -13.58 3.12
#